data_AF-A0A1F8ZR60-F1
#
_entry.id   AF-A0A1F8ZR60-F1
#
_cell.length_a   1.000
_cell.length_b   1.000
_cell.length_c   1.000
_cell.angle_alpha   90.00
_cell.angle_beta   90.00
_cell.angle_gamma   90.00
#
_symmetry.space_group_name_H-M   'P 1'
#
loop_
_entity.id
_entity.type
_entity.pdbx_description
1 polymer ?
#
loop_
_entity_poly.entity_id
_entity_poly.type
_entity_poly.pdbx_seq_one_letter_code
_entity_poly.pdbx_strand_id
1 'polypeptide(L)'
;MCHILFLFPFVALLLFFLLPSGQAIFLSIPLFLVFMWLAWVTWKDMRRPVATGIEGLMGGKAQVVSRTKDGAKVLLRGELWDAVCSEDLSVRETVRVTGLDRMKLIVRKESH
;
A
#
# COMPACT_ATOMS: atom_id res chain seq x y z
N MET A 1 3.33 -3.61 -14.22
CA MET A 1 3.15 -5.02 -14.63
C MET A 1 1.74 -5.28 -15.20
N CYS A 2 1.14 -4.30 -15.90
CA CYS A 2 -0.24 -4.40 -16.41
C CYS A 2 -0.35 -4.88 -17.88
N HIS A 3 0.77 -5.05 -18.58
CA HIS A 3 0.75 -5.34 -20.02
C HIS A 3 0.38 -6.80 -20.34
N ILE A 4 0.70 -7.75 -19.46
CA ILE A 4 0.38 -9.18 -19.64
C ILE A 4 -1.13 -9.44 -19.57
N LEU A 5 -1.86 -8.69 -18.73
CA LEU A 5 -3.31 -8.83 -18.55
C LEU A 5 -4.09 -8.32 -19.77
N PHE A 6 -3.54 -7.36 -20.52
CA PHE A 6 -4.15 -6.78 -21.71
C PHE A 6 -3.86 -7.56 -22.99
N LEU A 7 -2.76 -8.33 -23.02
CA LEU A 7 -2.35 -9.14 -24.18
C LEU A 7 -3.18 -10.43 -24.33
N PHE A 8 -3.68 -10.96 -23.21
CA PHE A 8 -4.40 -12.22 -23.16
C PHE A 8 -5.71 -12.28 -23.98
N PRO A 9 -6.57 -11.23 -24.04
CA PRO A 9 -7.74 -11.24 -24.92
C PRO A 9 -7.36 -11.32 -26.41
N PHE A 10 -6.22 -10.76 -26.81
CA PHE A 10 -5.74 -10.87 -28.19
C PHE A 10 -5.25 -12.30 -28.50
N VAL A 11 -4.61 -12.96 -27.54
CA VAL A 11 -4.18 -14.37 -27.68
C VAL A 11 -5.40 -15.31 -27.71
N ALA A 12 -6.40 -15.07 -26.87
CA ALA A 12 -7.66 -15.83 -26.90
C ALA A 12 -8.42 -15.64 -28.21
N LEU A 13 -8.46 -14.41 -28.74
CA LEU A 13 -9.05 -14.10 -30.04
C LEU A 13 -8.29 -14.77 -31.20
N LEU A 14 -6.95 -14.78 -31.13
CA LEU A 14 -6.10 -15.45 -32.13
C LEU A 14 -6.30 -16.98 -32.11
N LEU A 15 -6.38 -17.58 -30.92
CA LEU A 15 -6.67 -19.02 -30.75
C LEU A 15 -8.09 -19.38 -31.19
N PHE A 16 -9.07 -18.50 -30.95
CA PHE A 16 -10.45 -18.66 -31.42
C PHE A 16 -10.54 -18.64 -32.94
N PHE A 17 -9.70 -17.84 -33.61
CA PHE A 17 -9.61 -17.81 -35.08
C PHE A 17 -8.88 -19.05 -35.66
N LEU A 18 -8.03 -19.71 -34.87
CA LEU A 18 -7.21 -20.85 -35.30
C LEU A 18 -7.85 -22.24 -35.02
N LEU A 19 -8.84 -22.34 -34.12
CA LEU A 19 -9.46 -23.62 -33.72
C LEU A 19 -10.92 -23.80 -34.23
N PRO A 20 -11.38 -25.03 -34.53
CA PRO A 20 -12.72 -25.29 -35.05
C PRO A 20 -13.85 -24.89 -34.08
N SER A 21 -14.86 -24.21 -34.63
CA SER A 21 -15.88 -23.40 -33.94
C SER A 21 -16.78 -24.10 -32.91
N GLY A 22 -16.81 -25.44 -32.85
CA GLY A 22 -17.68 -26.19 -31.93
C GLY A 22 -17.08 -26.46 -30.54
N GLN A 23 -15.78 -26.76 -30.47
CA GLN A 23 -15.09 -27.14 -29.21
C GLN A 23 -14.53 -25.92 -28.47
N ALA A 24 -14.18 -24.86 -29.22
CA ALA A 24 -13.59 -23.65 -28.67
C ALA A 24 -14.52 -22.98 -27.65
N ILE A 25 -15.83 -22.95 -27.90
CA ILE A 25 -16.80 -22.27 -27.03
C ILE A 25 -16.85 -22.91 -25.63
N PHE A 26 -16.86 -24.25 -25.56
CA PHE A 26 -16.96 -24.98 -24.28
C PHE A 26 -15.75 -24.76 -23.37
N LEU A 27 -14.55 -24.61 -23.95
CA LEU A 27 -13.32 -24.34 -23.20
C LEU A 27 -13.10 -22.85 -22.92
N SER A 28 -13.55 -21.98 -23.82
CA SER A 28 -13.31 -20.53 -23.73
C SER A 28 -14.19 -19.87 -22.68
N ILE A 29 -15.45 -20.28 -22.56
CA ILE A 29 -16.40 -19.70 -21.59
C ILE A 29 -15.91 -19.82 -20.13
N PRO A 30 -15.55 -21.01 -19.60
CA PRO A 30 -15.10 -21.12 -18.22
C PRO A 30 -13.79 -20.37 -17.98
N LEU A 31 -12.87 -20.38 -18.96
CA LEU A 31 -11.61 -19.62 -18.87
C LEU A 31 -11.86 -18.11 -18.78
N PHE A 32 -12.80 -17.61 -19.58
CA PHE A 32 -13.21 -16.20 -19.57
C PHE A 32 -13.89 -15.79 -18.26
N LEU A 33 -14.74 -16.66 -17.70
CA LEU A 33 -15.38 -16.45 -16.40
C LEU A 33 -14.36 -16.39 -15.26
N VAL A 34 -13.41 -17.32 -15.21
CA VAL A 34 -12.33 -17.32 -14.21
C VAL A 34 -11.49 -16.06 -14.35
N PHE A 35 -11.17 -15.65 -15.58
CA PHE A 35 -10.42 -14.43 -15.81
C PHE A 35 -11.18 -13.18 -15.36
N MET A 36 -12.46 -13.06 -15.70
CA MET A 36 -13.29 -11.93 -15.27
C MET A 36 -13.44 -11.87 -13.74
N TRP A 37 -13.51 -13.03 -13.08
CA TRP A 37 -13.47 -13.12 -11.62
C TRP A 37 -12.14 -12.61 -11.07
N LEU A 38 -10.99 -13.10 -11.58
CA LEU A 38 -9.68 -12.65 -11.13
C LEU A 38 -9.50 -11.15 -11.35
N ALA A 39 -9.87 -10.64 -12.53
CA ALA A 39 -9.81 -9.22 -12.88
C ALA A 39 -10.64 -8.38 -11.90
N TRP A 40 -11.85 -8.81 -11.56
CA TRP A 40 -12.68 -8.14 -10.57
C TRP A 40 -12.03 -8.16 -9.18
N VAL A 41 -11.50 -9.29 -8.73
CA VAL A 41 -10.80 -9.38 -7.43
C VAL A 41 -9.59 -8.44 -7.40
N THR A 42 -8.73 -8.46 -8.43
CA THR A 42 -7.60 -7.53 -8.52
C THR A 42 -8.05 -6.08 -8.61
N TRP A 43 -9.13 -5.78 -9.33
CA TRP A 43 -9.62 -4.41 -9.44
C TRP A 43 -10.18 -3.92 -8.10
N LYS A 44 -10.88 -4.79 -7.39
CA LYS A 44 -11.36 -4.52 -6.03
C LYS A 44 -10.19 -4.28 -5.09
N ASP A 45 -9.11 -5.05 -5.22
CA ASP A 45 -7.92 -4.92 -4.38
C ASP A 45 -7.09 -3.67 -4.73
N MET A 46 -6.94 -3.33 -6.01
CA MET A 46 -6.31 -2.10 -6.47
C MET A 46 -7.11 -0.84 -6.14
N ARG A 47 -8.45 -0.95 -6.04
CA ARG A 47 -9.34 0.11 -5.58
C ARG A 47 -9.53 0.13 -4.08
N ARG A 48 -9.00 -0.84 -3.32
CA ARG A 48 -8.78 -0.60 -1.90
C ARG A 48 -7.79 0.55 -1.87
N PRO A 49 -8.14 1.69 -1.24
CA PRO A 49 -7.17 2.73 -1.06
C PRO A 49 -5.96 2.05 -0.44
N VAL A 50 -4.82 2.16 -1.10
CA VAL A 50 -3.55 1.82 -0.46
C VAL A 50 -3.65 2.55 0.86
N ALA A 51 -3.71 1.80 1.96
CA ALA A 51 -3.61 2.38 3.28
C ALA A 51 -2.19 2.93 3.35
N THR A 52 -1.97 4.05 2.68
CA THR A 52 -0.76 4.85 2.73
C THR A 52 -0.60 5.11 4.20
N GLY A 53 0.50 4.64 4.78
CA GLY A 53 0.67 4.35 6.21
C GLY A 53 0.20 5.44 7.19
N ILE A 54 -0.07 6.66 6.76
CA ILE A 54 -0.65 7.78 7.50
C ILE A 54 -1.78 7.35 8.46
N GLU A 55 -2.81 6.62 8.00
CA GLU A 55 -3.90 6.17 8.89
C GLU A 55 -3.44 5.18 9.98
N GLY A 56 -2.42 4.35 9.68
CA GLY A 56 -1.83 3.42 10.64
C GLY A 56 -0.75 4.04 11.55
N LEU A 57 -0.22 5.20 11.16
CA LEU A 57 0.80 5.96 11.90
C LEU A 57 0.16 6.96 12.87
N MET A 58 -1.00 7.53 12.51
CA MET A 58 -1.74 8.48 13.34
C MET A 58 -2.16 7.86 14.68
N GLY A 59 -1.85 8.55 15.79
CA GLY A 59 -2.08 8.07 17.15
C GLY A 59 -1.13 6.97 17.62
N GLY A 60 -0.19 6.54 16.77
CA GLY A 60 0.85 5.57 17.13
C GLY A 60 1.83 6.10 18.17
N LYS A 61 2.30 5.21 19.04
CA LYS A 61 3.40 5.49 19.98
C LYS A 61 4.72 5.17 19.29
N ALA A 62 5.58 6.17 19.19
CA ALA A 62 6.92 6.06 18.63
C ALA A 62 7.97 6.36 19.70
N GLN A 63 9.13 5.72 19.63
CA GLN A 63 10.22 5.98 20.57
C GLN A 63 11.31 6.82 19.90
N VAL A 64 11.77 7.88 20.56
CA VAL A 64 12.85 8.72 20.06
C VAL A 64 14.17 7.95 20.10
N VAL A 65 14.81 7.77 18.95
CA VAL A 65 16.09 7.05 18.80
C VAL A 65 17.27 8.02 18.81
N SER A 66 17.13 9.17 18.16
CA SER A 66 18.18 10.18 18.10
C SER A 66 17.60 11.58 17.90
N ARG A 67 18.33 12.61 18.33
CA ARG A 67 18.05 14.00 17.95
C ARG A 67 18.78 14.38 16.66
N THR A 68 18.16 15.26 15.89
CA THR A 68 18.71 15.86 14.68
C THR A 68 18.67 17.39 14.84
N LYS A 69 19.43 18.16 14.03
CA LYS A 69 19.42 19.64 14.11
C LYS A 69 18.02 20.26 13.97
N ASP A 70 17.18 19.69 13.12
CA ASP A 70 15.84 20.22 12.81
C ASP A 70 14.70 19.34 13.37
N GLY A 71 14.97 18.47 14.34
CA GLY A 71 13.96 17.55 14.90
C GLY A 71 14.54 16.32 15.60
N ALA A 72 13.89 15.17 15.42
CA ALA A 72 14.31 13.90 16.00
C ALA A 72 14.00 12.73 15.06
N LYS A 73 14.70 11.60 15.21
CA LYS A 73 14.33 10.33 14.57
C LYS A 73 13.59 9.47 15.58
N VAL A 74 12.45 8.93 15.16
CA VAL A 74 11.60 8.08 15.98
C VAL A 74 11.45 6.70 15.34
N LEU A 75 11.39 5.67 16.18
CA LEU A 75 11.08 4.31 15.78
C LEU A 75 9.60 4.06 16.00
N LEU A 76 8.87 3.79 14.93
CA LEU A 76 7.45 3.46 14.97
C LEU A 76 7.25 2.11 14.29
N ARG A 77 6.77 1.11 15.04
CA ARG A 77 6.53 -0.27 14.55
C ARG A 77 7.73 -0.91 13.83
N GLY A 78 8.95 -0.56 14.22
CA GLY A 78 10.18 -1.08 13.61
C GLY A 78 10.70 -0.29 12.42
N GLU A 79 9.99 0.76 11.99
CA GLU A 79 10.44 1.68 10.95
C GLU A 79 11.01 2.97 11.57
N LEU A 80 12.11 3.46 10.99
CA LEU A 80 12.76 4.70 11.41
C LEU A 80 12.17 5.86 10.62
N TRP A 81 11.59 6.83 11.32
CA TRP A 81 10.93 7.99 10.75
C TRP A 81 11.57 9.28 11.22
N ASP A 82 11.67 10.27 10.34
CA ASP A 82 12.00 11.63 10.74
C ASP A 82 10.76 12.25 11.40
N ALA A 83 10.96 12.89 12.54
CA ALA A 83 9.91 13.52 13.30
C ALA A 83 10.26 14.96 13.67
N VAL A 84 9.24 15.80 13.69
CA VAL A 84 9.29 17.18 14.13
C VAL A 84 8.43 17.35 15.37
N CYS A 85 8.96 18.06 16.35
CA CYS A 85 8.29 18.35 17.60
C CYS A 85 8.58 19.81 17.97
N SER A 86 7.57 20.48 18.52
CA SER A 86 7.71 21.83 19.07
C SER A 86 8.38 21.82 20.46
N GLU A 87 8.42 20.64 21.10
CA GLU A 87 8.89 20.44 22.46
C GLU A 87 10.25 19.74 22.48
N ASP A 88 10.97 19.90 23.58
CA ASP A 88 12.30 19.33 23.75
C ASP A 88 12.21 17.82 24.10
N LEU A 89 12.44 16.96 23.11
CA LEU A 89 12.34 15.49 23.24
C LEU A 89 13.65 14.83 23.67
N SER A 90 13.64 13.96 24.67
CA SER A 90 14.82 13.19 25.07
C SER A 90 14.97 11.89 24.27
N VAL A 91 16.21 11.43 24.08
CA VAL A 91 16.46 10.11 23.49
C VAL A 91 15.86 9.03 24.42
N ARG A 92 15.21 8.02 23.84
CA ARG A 92 14.39 6.96 24.48
C ARG A 92 13.01 7.39 24.99
N GLU A 93 12.63 8.65 24.82
CA GLU A 93 11.30 9.12 25.18
C GLU A 93 10.22 8.56 24.25
N THR A 94 9.04 8.29 24.79
CA THR A 94 7.88 7.85 24.00
C THR A 94 7.04 9.05 23.63
N VAL A 95 6.71 9.17 22.35
CA VAL A 95 5.94 10.27 21.78
C VAL A 95 4.75 9.73 21.01
N ARG A 96 3.71 10.54 20.89
CA ARG A 96 2.51 10.21 20.12
C ARG A 96 2.52 10.95 18.79
N VAL A 97 2.26 10.24 17.71
CA VAL A 97 2.11 10.85 16.38
C VAL A 97 0.76 11.56 16.29
N THR A 98 0.79 12.85 16.01
CA THR A 98 -0.39 13.70 15.83
C THR A 98 -0.63 14.11 14.38
N GLY A 99 0.35 13.90 13.50
CA GLY A 99 0.24 14.30 12.09
C GLY A 99 1.43 13.85 11.25
N LEU A 100 1.37 14.15 9.96
CA LEU A 100 2.45 13.98 9.00
C LEU A 100 2.56 15.27 8.18
N ASP A 101 3.76 15.84 8.09
CA ASP A 101 4.07 17.00 7.23
C ASP A 101 5.28 16.69 6.35
N ARG A 102 5.12 16.77 5.02
CA ARG A 102 6.16 16.54 4.01
C ARG A 102 7.09 15.35 4.34
N MET A 103 6.51 14.19 4.67
CA MET A 103 7.22 12.95 5.00
C MET A 103 7.94 12.92 6.36
N LYS A 104 7.68 13.91 7.23
CA LYS A 104 8.10 13.95 8.63
C LYS A 104 6.87 13.75 9.54
N LEU A 105 7.00 12.92 10.56
CA LEU A 105 5.96 12.72 11.57
C LEU A 105 5.90 13.92 12.52
N ILE A 106 4.72 14.51 12.69
CA ILE A 106 4.50 15.48 13.75
C ILE A 106 4.20 14.69 15.02
N VAL A 107 5.06 14.84 16.03
CA VAL A 107 4.93 14.13 17.30
C VAL A 107 4.76 15.10 18.46
N ARG A 108 4.02 14.68 19.48
CA ARG A 108 3.94 15.37 20.77
C ARG A 108 4.36 14.44 21.89
N LYS A 109 4.89 15.04 22.96
CA LYS A 109 5.15 14.34 24.20
C LYS A 109 3.84 13.83 24.78
N GLU A 110 3.81 12.56 25.17
CA GLU A 110 2.68 11.99 25.89
C GLU A 110 2.81 12.44 27.35
N SER A 111 2.19 13.58 27.72
CA SER A 111 2.14 14.00 29.12
C SER A 111 1.19 13.07 29.88
N HIS A 112 1.73 12.34 30.84
CA HIS A 112 0.95 11.60 31.83
C HIS A 112 0.42 12.54 32.91
#